data_AF-A0A969E3F2-F1
#
_entry.id   AF-A0A969E3F2-F1
#
_cell.length_a   1.000
_cell.length_b   1.000
_cell.length_c   1.000
_cell.angle_alpha   90.00
_cell.angle_beta   90.00
_cell.angle_gamma   90.00
#
_symmetry.space_group_name_H-M   'P 1'
#
loop_
_entity.id
_entity.type
_entity.pdbx_description
1 polymer ?
#
loop_
_entity_poly.entity_id
_entity_poly.type
_entity_poly.pdbx_seq_one_letter_code
_entity_poly.pdbx_strand_id
1 'polypeptide(L)'
;MVFSACIALIISVLQGCDNELVAVEQTENEKPIVYGFLNQSDSVTYIRVEKTFADATRQPSEVAQISDSIYFKNINVSLIRGTQRFNLQKTDGNTEGYPRADGFFARAPNVLYKIKTSDLGLKTNDLWRIDVQNPTDNKVLGTSQARVVGGFDITAPAPSVTTLNLRYDNTFSIGVQTEDSVARAFDVNVILTYRETENGKTVCQNECLAA
;
A
#
# COMPACT_ATOMS: atom_id res chain seq x y z
N MET A 1 19.47 -46.68 51.42
CA MET A 1 18.42 -46.24 50.49
C MET A 1 18.07 -44.75 50.59
N VAL A 2 18.18 -44.10 51.76
CA VAL A 2 17.83 -42.67 51.93
C VAL A 2 18.79 -41.71 51.21
N PHE A 3 20.10 -41.99 51.22
CA PHE A 3 21.11 -41.14 50.56
C PHE A 3 20.96 -41.07 49.03
N SER A 4 20.49 -42.14 48.39
CA SER A 4 20.31 -42.19 46.93
C SER A 4 19.05 -41.45 46.47
N ALA A 5 18.05 -41.30 47.34
CA ALA A 5 16.84 -40.54 47.05
C ALA A 5 17.08 -39.02 47.11
N CYS A 6 17.96 -38.56 48.00
CA CYS A 6 18.32 -37.14 48.09
C CYS A 6 19.15 -36.66 46.88
N ILE A 7 20.01 -37.51 46.32
CA ILE A 7 20.81 -37.17 45.14
C ILE A 7 19.93 -37.08 43.88
N ALA A 8 18.94 -37.97 43.74
CA ALA A 8 18.00 -37.93 42.62
C ALA A 8 17.12 -36.67 42.63
N LEU A 9 16.71 -36.20 43.82
CA LEU A 9 15.88 -35.00 43.97
C LEU A 9 16.64 -33.70 43.64
N ILE A 10 17.95 -33.66 43.87
CA ILE A 10 18.82 -32.50 43.58
C ILE A 10 19.10 -32.37 42.07
N ILE A 11 19.14 -33.47 41.32
CA ILE A 11 19.41 -33.45 39.88
C ILE A 11 18.20 -32.93 39.08
N SER A 12 16.98 -33.09 39.59
CA SER A 12 15.73 -32.62 38.96
C SER A 12 15.51 -31.10 39.02
N VAL A 13 16.27 -30.34 39.82
CA VAL A 13 16.06 -28.89 40.00
C VAL A 13 16.96 -28.03 39.10
N LEU A 14 17.83 -28.64 38.29
CA LEU A 14 18.77 -27.93 37.41
C LEU A 14 18.31 -27.85 35.95
N GLN A 15 17.09 -28.31 35.63
CA GLN A 15 16.49 -28.09 34.31
C GLN A 15 15.75 -26.75 34.28
N GLY A 16 16.52 -25.66 34.41
CA GLY A 16 16.03 -24.32 34.07
C GLY A 16 15.94 -24.23 32.54
N CYS A 17 14.73 -24.33 31.99
CA CYS A 17 14.49 -23.91 30.62
C CYS A 17 14.91 -22.45 30.49
N ASP A 18 15.80 -22.17 29.55
CA ASP A 18 16.12 -20.82 29.13
C ASP A 18 14.85 -20.16 28.58
N ASN A 19 14.38 -19.11 29.25
CA ASN A 19 13.20 -18.34 28.86
C ASN A 19 13.62 -17.01 28.22
N GLU A 20 14.80 -16.94 27.61
CA GLU A 20 15.23 -15.76 26.88
C GLU A 20 14.33 -15.53 25.66
N LEU A 21 13.41 -14.56 25.81
CA LEU A 21 12.61 -14.02 24.72
C LEU A 21 13.55 -13.24 23.79
N VAL A 22 14.01 -13.90 22.74
CA VAL A 22 14.71 -13.25 21.63
C VAL A 22 13.68 -12.44 20.84
N ALA A 23 13.52 -11.16 21.20
CA ALA A 23 12.49 -10.27 20.65
C ALA A 23 12.68 -9.92 19.16
N VAL A 24 13.82 -10.26 18.57
CA VAL A 24 14.13 -10.01 17.16
C VAL A 24 14.87 -11.24 16.64
N GLU A 25 14.20 -12.07 15.84
CA GLU A 25 14.87 -13.17 15.15
C GLU A 25 15.99 -12.60 14.27
N GLN A 26 17.24 -12.86 14.65
CA GLN A 26 18.43 -12.33 13.97
C GLN A 26 18.68 -12.99 12.60
N THR A 27 17.80 -13.90 12.15
CA THR A 27 17.95 -14.68 10.92
C THR A 27 16.76 -14.53 9.99
N GLU A 28 16.84 -13.44 9.23
CA GLU A 28 16.81 -13.43 7.76
C GLU A 28 15.81 -14.37 7.07
N ASN A 29 14.61 -13.85 6.88
CA ASN A 29 13.98 -14.00 5.58
C ASN A 29 13.50 -12.62 5.14
N GLU A 30 14.30 -11.92 4.35
CA GLU A 30 13.85 -10.71 3.66
C GLU A 30 12.56 -11.03 2.89
N LYS A 31 11.41 -10.59 3.40
CA LYS A 31 10.12 -10.80 2.76
C LYS A 31 9.79 -9.58 1.91
N PRO A 32 9.37 -9.77 0.65
CA PRO A 32 8.97 -8.65 -0.18
C PRO A 32 7.66 -8.06 0.31
N ILE A 33 7.62 -6.73 0.42
CA ILE A 33 6.42 -5.94 0.62
C ILE A 33 6.15 -5.22 -0.70
N VAL A 34 4.98 -5.48 -1.28
CA VAL A 34 4.64 -5.02 -2.62
C VAL A 34 3.49 -4.03 -2.55
N TYR A 35 3.68 -2.87 -3.20
CA TYR A 35 2.66 -1.83 -3.34
C TYR A 35 2.49 -1.45 -4.81
N GLY A 36 1.25 -1.25 -5.23
CA GLY A 36 0.95 -0.73 -6.56
C GLY A 36 -0.52 -0.92 -6.93
N PHE A 37 -0.92 -0.24 -8.00
CA PHE A 37 -2.26 -0.32 -8.56
C PHE A 37 -2.17 -0.72 -10.04
N LEU A 38 -3.11 -1.54 -10.49
CA LEU A 38 -3.28 -1.87 -11.90
C LEU A 38 -4.46 -1.05 -12.42
N ASN A 39 -4.16 0.09 -13.01
CA ASN A 39 -5.14 1.06 -13.48
C ASN A 39 -5.05 1.20 -15.00
N GLN A 40 -6.20 1.09 -15.67
CA GLN A 40 -6.31 1.18 -17.13
C GLN A 40 -6.12 2.61 -17.65
N SER A 41 -6.36 3.64 -16.82
CA SER A 41 -6.22 5.03 -17.24
C SER A 41 -4.77 5.55 -17.22
N ASP A 42 -3.85 4.81 -16.60
CA ASP A 42 -2.44 5.21 -16.51
C ASP A 42 -1.64 4.73 -17.72
N SER A 43 -0.73 5.57 -18.24
CA SER A 43 0.13 5.20 -19.38
C SER A 43 1.23 4.18 -19.01
N VAL A 44 1.70 4.22 -17.76
CA VAL A 44 2.73 3.35 -17.21
C VAL A 44 2.27 2.84 -15.85
N THR A 45 2.39 1.54 -15.65
CA THR A 45 2.13 0.91 -14.35
C THR A 45 3.43 0.86 -13.55
N TYR A 46 3.40 1.38 -12.33
CA TYR A 46 4.53 1.33 -11.39
C TYR A 46 4.19 0.45 -10.20
N ILE A 47 5.12 -0.43 -9.85
CA ILE A 47 5.08 -1.26 -8.65
C ILE A 47 6.29 -0.94 -7.79
N ARG A 48 6.06 -0.74 -6.50
CA ARG A 48 7.11 -0.64 -5.49
C ARG A 48 7.28 -2.00 -4.83
N VAL A 49 8.53 -2.45 -4.73
CA VAL A 49 8.89 -3.66 -4.00
C VAL A 49 9.96 -3.30 -2.98
N GLU A 50 9.58 -3.34 -1.71
CA GLU A 50 10.45 -3.16 -0.56
C GLU A 50 10.67 -4.51 0.13
N LYS A 51 11.58 -4.57 1.09
CA LYS A 51 11.83 -5.75 1.92
C LYS A 51 11.61 -5.44 3.39
N THR A 52 11.21 -6.46 4.14
CA THR A 52 11.23 -6.39 5.60
C THR A 52 12.66 -6.22 6.10
N PHE A 53 12.85 -5.42 7.14
CA PHE A 53 14.12 -5.25 7.83
C PHE A 53 13.91 -5.36 9.34
N ALA A 54 14.91 -5.91 10.01
CA ALA A 54 14.99 -5.96 11.46
C ALA A 54 16.47 -5.85 11.84
N ASP A 55 16.79 -5.05 12.85
CA ASP A 55 18.14 -4.89 13.38
C ASP A 55 18.06 -4.98 14.90
N ALA A 56 18.92 -5.81 15.51
CA ALA A 56 18.91 -6.03 16.95
C ALA A 56 19.51 -4.86 17.76
N THR A 57 20.19 -3.93 17.09
CA THR A 57 20.99 -2.86 17.72
C THR A 57 20.50 -1.46 17.37
N ARG A 58 19.94 -1.26 16.16
CA ARG A 58 19.49 0.03 15.65
C ARG A 58 17.98 0.17 15.71
N GLN A 59 17.51 1.40 15.89
CA GLN A 59 16.07 1.65 15.89
C GLN A 59 15.49 1.46 14.47
N PRO A 60 14.27 0.94 14.31
CA PRO A 60 13.65 0.76 12.99
C PRO A 60 13.58 2.05 12.16
N SER A 61 13.39 3.20 12.81
CA SER A 61 13.39 4.53 12.17
C SER A 61 14.73 4.90 11.55
N GLU A 62 15.85 4.47 12.14
CA GLU A 62 17.19 4.70 11.62
C GLU A 62 17.50 3.75 10.46
N VAL A 63 17.12 2.47 10.61
CA VAL A 63 17.31 1.46 9.57
C VAL A 63 16.47 1.78 8.32
N ALA A 64 15.25 2.27 8.51
CA ALA A 64 14.36 2.67 7.41
C ALA A 64 14.94 3.80 6.54
N GLN A 65 15.87 4.61 7.07
CA GLN A 65 16.58 5.66 6.33
C GLN A 65 17.73 5.12 5.46
N ILE A 66 18.09 3.85 5.61
CA ILE A 66 19.14 3.20 4.82
C ILE A 66 18.48 2.48 3.63
N SER A 67 18.71 2.99 2.43
CA SER A 67 18.07 2.46 1.20
C SER A 67 18.33 0.96 0.99
N ASP A 68 19.56 0.50 1.26
CA ASP A 68 19.95 -0.91 1.13
C ASP A 68 19.25 -1.84 2.15
N SER A 69 18.73 -1.27 3.24
CA SER A 69 17.95 -2.00 4.23
C SER A 69 16.50 -2.18 3.80
N ILE A 70 15.95 -1.30 2.96
CA ILE A 70 14.53 -1.33 2.56
C ILE A 70 14.31 -1.85 1.14
N TYR A 71 15.34 -1.89 0.29
CA TYR A 71 15.23 -2.44 -1.06
C TYR A 71 16.09 -3.69 -1.27
N PHE A 72 15.64 -4.55 -2.17
CA PHE A 72 16.47 -5.65 -2.66
C PHE A 72 17.53 -5.14 -3.63
N LYS A 73 18.75 -5.67 -3.50
CA LYS A 73 19.85 -5.38 -4.42
C LYS A 73 19.53 -5.84 -5.84
N ASN A 74 19.08 -7.09 -5.99
CA ASN A 74 18.75 -7.69 -7.27
C ASN A 74 17.56 -8.66 -7.15
N ILE A 75 16.45 -8.35 -7.83
CA ILE A 75 15.24 -9.18 -7.93
C ILE A 75 14.63 -9.03 -9.32
N ASN A 76 13.94 -10.08 -9.76
CA ASN A 76 13.05 -10.04 -10.91
C ASN A 76 11.62 -9.83 -10.42
N VAL A 77 10.93 -8.85 -11.00
CA VAL A 77 9.52 -8.57 -10.70
C VAL A 77 8.71 -8.80 -11.97
N SER A 78 7.70 -9.65 -11.88
CA SER A 78 6.84 -9.97 -13.02
C SER A 78 5.37 -9.89 -12.64
N LEU A 79 4.55 -9.34 -13.55
CA LEU A 79 3.09 -9.49 -13.52
C LEU A 79 2.70 -10.72 -14.33
N ILE A 80 1.67 -11.43 -13.87
CA ILE A 80 1.24 -12.71 -14.42
C ILE A 80 -0.27 -12.70 -14.59
N ARG A 81 -0.74 -13.05 -15.78
CA ARG A 81 -2.15 -13.27 -16.12
C ARG A 81 -2.29 -14.61 -16.80
N GLY A 82 -2.92 -15.57 -16.14
CA GLY A 82 -3.00 -16.96 -16.62
C GLY A 82 -1.59 -17.53 -16.82
N THR A 83 -1.24 -17.87 -18.06
CA THR A 83 0.09 -18.38 -18.44
C THR A 83 1.06 -17.31 -18.93
N GLN A 84 0.58 -16.07 -19.13
CA GLN A 84 1.40 -14.97 -19.62
C GLN A 84 2.20 -14.34 -18.48
N ARG A 85 3.49 -14.06 -18.74
CA ARG A 85 4.40 -13.38 -17.82
C ARG A 85 4.94 -12.10 -18.45
N PHE A 86 4.87 -11.02 -17.70
CA PHE A 86 5.30 -9.69 -18.10
C PHE A 86 6.37 -9.21 -17.12
N ASN A 87 7.61 -9.06 -17.59
CA ASN A 87 8.72 -8.61 -16.74
C ASN A 87 8.73 -7.10 -16.63
N LEU A 88 8.88 -6.59 -15.41
CA LEU A 88 8.95 -5.16 -15.15
C LEU A 88 10.40 -4.68 -15.14
N GLN A 89 10.61 -3.45 -15.59
CA GLN A 89 11.93 -2.81 -15.61
C GLN A 89 12.14 -2.02 -14.32
N LYS A 90 13.27 -2.27 -13.63
CA LYS A 90 13.71 -1.46 -12.48
C LYS A 90 14.06 -0.03 -12.93
N THR A 91 13.59 0.98 -12.22
CA THR A 91 13.88 2.40 -12.44
C THR A 91 13.97 3.15 -11.10
N ASP A 92 14.47 4.39 -11.13
CA ASP A 92 14.38 5.32 -9.99
C ASP A 92 13.21 6.29 -10.21
N GLY A 93 12.21 6.24 -9.33
CA GLY A 93 11.06 7.14 -9.35
C GLY A 93 11.45 8.63 -9.30
N ASN A 94 12.61 8.97 -8.74
CA ASN A 94 13.11 10.34 -8.76
C ASN A 94 13.32 10.85 -10.19
N THR A 95 13.77 9.99 -11.13
CA THR A 95 13.97 10.36 -12.54
C THR A 95 12.69 10.25 -13.37
N GLU A 96 11.64 9.63 -12.83
CA GLU A 96 10.32 9.51 -13.45
C GLU A 96 9.36 10.65 -13.02
N GLY A 97 9.82 11.59 -12.19
CA GLY A 97 8.99 12.68 -11.67
C GLY A 97 8.15 12.29 -10.45
N TYR A 98 8.44 11.16 -9.81
CA TYR A 98 7.78 10.68 -8.60
C TYR A 98 8.77 10.63 -7.43
N PRO A 99 9.31 11.77 -6.95
CA PRO A 99 10.17 11.77 -5.77
C PRO A 99 9.39 11.31 -4.53
N ARG A 100 10.06 10.59 -3.63
CA ARG A 100 9.43 10.14 -2.38
C ARG A 100 9.20 11.35 -1.46
N ALA A 101 8.00 11.42 -0.89
CA ALA A 101 7.65 12.40 0.13
C ALA A 101 8.51 12.24 1.40
N ASP A 102 8.58 13.29 2.21
CA ASP A 102 9.27 13.26 3.49
C ASP A 102 8.61 12.26 4.46
N GLY A 103 9.42 11.60 5.28
CA GLY A 103 8.96 10.62 6.25
C GLY A 103 10.08 9.74 6.82
N PHE A 104 9.69 8.62 7.43
CA PHE A 104 10.60 7.71 8.12
C PHE A 104 11.47 6.83 7.22
N PHE A 105 11.20 6.80 5.91
CA PHE A 105 11.92 5.94 4.96
C PHE A 105 12.90 6.73 4.10
N ALA A 106 13.96 6.05 3.64
CA ALA A 106 14.94 6.59 2.72
C ALA A 106 14.26 7.17 1.47
N ARG A 107 14.62 8.41 1.12
CA ARG A 107 14.05 9.13 -0.02
C ARG A 107 14.71 8.78 -1.36
N ALA A 108 15.99 8.39 -1.34
CA ALA A 108 16.75 8.07 -2.53
C ALA A 108 17.67 6.85 -2.33
N PRO A 109 17.87 6.02 -3.37
CA PRO A 109 17.04 5.95 -4.59
C PRO A 109 15.57 5.60 -4.27
N ASN A 110 14.64 6.07 -5.11
CA ASN A 110 13.24 5.68 -5.02
C ASN A 110 12.97 4.51 -5.98
N VAL A 111 13.35 3.29 -5.59
CA VAL A 111 13.30 2.15 -6.50
C VAL A 111 11.86 1.75 -6.84
N LEU A 112 11.55 1.75 -8.13
CA LEU A 112 10.27 1.30 -8.70
C LEU A 112 10.50 0.28 -9.82
N TYR A 113 9.48 -0.51 -10.11
CA TYR A 113 9.43 -1.45 -11.24
C TYR A 113 8.31 -1.01 -12.15
N LYS A 114 8.60 -0.80 -13.44
CA LYS A 114 7.65 -0.24 -14.40
C LYS A 114 7.43 -1.10 -15.63
N ILE A 115 6.26 -0.96 -16.22
CA ILE A 115 5.90 -1.49 -17.54
C ILE A 115 4.86 -0.58 -18.19
N LYS A 116 4.87 -0.46 -19.52
CA LYS A 116 3.82 0.29 -20.22
C LYS A 116 2.50 -0.43 -20.01
N THR A 117 1.48 0.31 -19.59
CA THR A 117 0.16 -0.27 -19.33
C THR A 117 -0.44 -0.89 -20.61
N SER A 118 -0.12 -0.32 -21.78
CA SER A 118 -0.49 -0.85 -23.10
C SER A 118 -0.04 -2.29 -23.33
N ASP A 119 1.10 -2.69 -22.76
CA ASP A 119 1.70 -4.01 -22.99
C ASP A 119 0.99 -5.10 -22.16
N LEU A 120 0.26 -4.70 -21.11
CA LEU A 120 -0.48 -5.62 -20.23
C LEU A 120 -1.85 -5.98 -20.82
N GLY A 121 -2.44 -5.07 -21.60
CA GLY A 121 -3.82 -5.22 -22.08
C GLY A 121 -4.79 -5.46 -20.93
N LEU A 122 -4.73 -4.60 -19.90
CA LEU A 122 -5.56 -4.70 -18.70
C LEU A 122 -7.05 -4.67 -19.06
N LYS A 123 -7.84 -5.52 -18.40
CA LYS A 123 -9.30 -5.53 -18.48
C LYS A 123 -9.88 -5.51 -17.08
N THR A 124 -10.98 -4.78 -16.89
CA THR A 124 -11.69 -4.67 -15.62
C THR A 124 -11.96 -6.06 -15.02
N ASN A 125 -11.71 -6.22 -13.72
CA ASN A 125 -11.86 -7.46 -12.95
C ASN A 125 -10.89 -8.61 -13.28
N ASP A 126 -9.99 -8.48 -14.26
CA ASP A 126 -8.94 -9.49 -14.52
C ASP A 126 -8.14 -9.74 -13.24
N LEU A 127 -7.91 -11.00 -12.89
CA LEU A 127 -7.04 -11.38 -11.77
C LEU A 127 -5.60 -11.42 -12.25
N TRP A 128 -4.76 -10.62 -11.60
CA TRP A 128 -3.32 -10.58 -11.84
C TRP A 128 -2.58 -11.04 -10.60
N ARG A 129 -1.50 -11.77 -10.83
CA ARG A 129 -0.53 -12.13 -9.79
C ARG A 129 0.77 -11.37 -10.03
N ILE A 130 1.42 -10.94 -8.97
CA ILE A 130 2.79 -10.48 -9.01
C ILE A 130 3.71 -11.53 -8.41
N ASP A 131 4.82 -11.80 -9.09
CA ASP A 131 5.90 -12.66 -8.62
C ASP A 131 7.15 -11.81 -8.39
N VAL A 132 7.74 -11.91 -7.20
CA VAL A 132 9.07 -11.39 -6.88
C VAL A 132 10.01 -12.59 -6.76
N GLN A 133 11.07 -12.61 -7.56
CA GLN A 133 11.99 -13.74 -7.66
C GLN A 133 13.44 -13.31 -7.47
N ASN A 134 14.23 -14.19 -6.85
CA ASN A 134 15.68 -14.08 -6.88
C ASN A 134 16.16 -14.53 -8.28
N PRO A 135 16.90 -13.68 -9.02
CA PRO A 135 17.33 -13.99 -10.38
C PRO A 135 18.37 -15.11 -10.45
N THR A 136 19.08 -15.41 -9.36
CA THR A 136 20.17 -16.39 -9.35
C THR A 136 19.64 -17.83 -9.37
N ASP A 137 18.60 -18.12 -8.60
CA ASP A 137 18.02 -19.45 -8.42
C ASP A 137 16.56 -19.55 -8.88
N ASN A 138 15.99 -18.45 -9.39
CA ASN A 138 14.57 -18.30 -9.74
C ASN A 138 13.59 -18.59 -8.59
N LYS A 139 14.08 -18.59 -7.33
CA LYS A 139 13.25 -18.81 -6.16
C LYS A 139 12.27 -17.65 -6.00
N VAL A 140 10.99 -17.98 -5.85
CA VAL A 140 9.95 -17.00 -5.54
C VAL A 140 10.14 -16.55 -4.09
N LEU A 141 10.44 -15.26 -3.92
CA LEU A 141 10.60 -14.60 -2.63
C LEU A 141 9.25 -14.19 -2.04
N GLY A 142 8.28 -13.89 -2.91
CA GLY A 142 6.91 -13.63 -2.52
C GLY A 142 6.01 -13.40 -3.72
N THR A 143 4.71 -13.52 -3.47
CA THR A 143 3.66 -13.33 -4.45
C THR A 143 2.49 -12.58 -3.84
N SER A 144 1.77 -11.81 -4.65
CA SER A 144 0.48 -11.25 -4.28
C SER A 144 -0.45 -11.30 -5.49
N GLN A 145 -1.75 -11.12 -5.26
CA GLN A 145 -2.73 -11.07 -6.33
C GLN A 145 -3.70 -9.92 -6.10
N ALA A 146 -4.09 -9.26 -7.20
CA ALA A 146 -5.04 -8.17 -7.20
C ALA A 146 -5.89 -8.25 -8.47
N ARG A 147 -7.11 -7.69 -8.40
CA ARG A 147 -7.92 -7.48 -9.60
C ARG A 147 -7.68 -6.09 -10.17
N VAL A 148 -7.74 -5.98 -11.49
CA VAL A 148 -7.70 -4.68 -12.17
C VAL A 148 -8.92 -3.87 -11.76
N VAL A 149 -8.69 -2.64 -11.31
CA VAL A 149 -9.75 -1.72 -10.96
C VAL A 149 -10.48 -1.25 -12.22
N GLY A 150 -11.80 -1.30 -12.18
CA GLY A 150 -12.66 -0.84 -13.27
C GLY A 150 -12.73 0.68 -13.38
N GLY A 151 -13.21 1.16 -14.53
CA GLY A 151 -13.60 2.56 -14.67
C GLY A 151 -14.74 2.94 -13.72
N PHE A 152 -14.86 4.22 -13.45
CA PHE A 152 -16.01 4.80 -12.76
C PHE A 152 -16.43 6.10 -13.44
N ASP A 153 -17.73 6.39 -13.34
CA ASP A 153 -18.35 7.61 -13.80
C ASP A 153 -19.07 8.29 -12.65
N ILE A 154 -18.95 9.62 -12.56
CA ILE A 154 -19.77 10.42 -11.66
C ILE A 154 -21.13 10.61 -12.34
N THR A 155 -22.18 10.05 -11.74
CA THR A 155 -23.55 10.09 -12.27
C THR A 155 -24.40 11.17 -11.62
N ALA A 156 -24.02 11.64 -10.43
CA ALA A 156 -24.67 12.79 -9.80
C ALA A 156 -23.65 13.68 -9.04
N PRO A 157 -23.76 15.02 -9.16
CA PRO A 157 -24.66 15.73 -10.07
C PRO A 157 -24.30 15.41 -11.53
N ALA A 158 -25.30 15.38 -12.42
CA ALA A 158 -25.05 15.05 -13.82
C ALA A 158 -23.99 16.02 -14.38
N PRO A 159 -23.06 15.59 -15.26
CA PRO A 159 -21.97 16.44 -15.76
C PRO A 159 -22.43 17.76 -16.39
N SER A 160 -23.69 17.85 -16.82
CA SER A 160 -24.31 19.05 -17.38
C SER A 160 -24.81 20.07 -16.34
N VAL A 161 -24.77 19.74 -15.04
CA VAL A 161 -25.22 20.63 -13.96
C VAL A 161 -24.11 21.61 -13.63
N THR A 162 -24.30 22.87 -14.02
CA THR A 162 -23.34 23.96 -13.76
C THR A 162 -23.68 24.77 -12.50
N THR A 163 -24.84 24.52 -11.90
CA THR A 163 -25.32 25.22 -10.69
C THR A 163 -25.74 24.23 -9.63
N LEU A 164 -25.12 24.31 -8.46
CA LEU A 164 -25.51 23.53 -7.29
C LEU A 164 -26.67 24.23 -6.57
N ASN A 165 -27.83 23.58 -6.53
CA ASN A 165 -29.00 24.09 -5.80
C ASN A 165 -29.31 23.17 -4.60
N LEU A 166 -29.01 23.66 -3.39
CA LEU A 166 -29.28 22.96 -2.13
C LEU A 166 -30.56 23.55 -1.53
N ARG A 167 -31.69 22.89 -1.77
CA ARG A 167 -32.98 23.28 -1.16
C ARG A 167 -33.26 22.43 0.07
N TYR A 168 -33.90 23.01 1.08
CA TYR A 168 -34.28 22.30 2.30
C TYR A 168 -35.28 21.16 2.06
N ASP A 169 -36.02 21.21 0.96
CA ASP A 169 -37.03 20.22 0.58
C ASP A 169 -36.52 19.16 -0.40
N ASN A 170 -35.24 19.23 -0.81
CA ASN A 170 -34.67 18.31 -1.79
C ASN A 170 -33.40 17.63 -1.27
N THR A 171 -33.26 16.33 -1.55
CA THR A 171 -32.01 15.60 -1.34
C THR A 171 -31.02 15.96 -2.43
N PHE A 172 -29.83 16.43 -2.03
CA PHE A 172 -28.67 16.46 -2.92
C PHE A 172 -27.98 15.09 -2.90
N SER A 173 -27.72 14.53 -4.07
CA SER A 173 -27.09 13.21 -4.20
C SER A 173 -25.78 13.30 -4.95
N ILE A 174 -24.78 12.61 -4.41
CA ILE A 174 -23.52 12.33 -5.09
C ILE A 174 -23.60 10.87 -5.55
N GLY A 175 -23.56 10.69 -6.86
CA GLY A 175 -23.75 9.41 -7.51
C GLY A 175 -22.46 9.01 -8.21
N VAL A 176 -22.01 7.78 -7.94
CA VAL A 176 -20.90 7.17 -8.64
C VAL A 176 -21.37 5.83 -9.18
N GLN A 177 -21.18 5.62 -10.48
CA GLN A 177 -21.38 4.34 -11.14
C GLN A 177 -20.01 3.74 -11.44
N THR A 178 -19.88 2.43 -11.27
CA THR A 178 -18.62 1.74 -11.55
C THR A 178 -18.89 0.45 -12.29
N GLU A 179 -17.98 0.13 -13.21
CA GLU A 179 -17.93 -1.14 -13.91
C GLU A 179 -17.34 -2.27 -13.02
N ASP A 180 -16.72 -1.90 -11.90
CA ASP A 180 -16.06 -2.81 -10.98
C ASP A 180 -17.07 -3.50 -10.05
N SER A 181 -16.96 -4.82 -9.90
CA SER A 181 -17.81 -5.61 -9.00
C SER A 181 -17.09 -6.13 -7.75
N VAL A 182 -15.80 -5.82 -7.58
CA VAL A 182 -14.93 -6.47 -6.59
C VAL A 182 -14.12 -5.48 -5.74
N ALA A 183 -13.59 -4.39 -6.31
CA ALA A 183 -12.80 -3.41 -5.58
C ALA A 183 -13.33 -1.99 -5.84
N ARG A 184 -13.81 -1.33 -4.78
CA ARG A 184 -14.36 0.03 -4.85
C ARG A 184 -13.82 0.85 -3.71
N ALA A 185 -13.13 1.95 -4.02
CA ALA A 185 -12.75 2.96 -3.04
C ALA A 185 -13.10 4.32 -3.64
N PHE A 186 -13.98 5.04 -2.97
CA PHE A 186 -14.36 6.41 -3.33
C PHE A 186 -14.09 7.30 -2.13
N ASP A 187 -13.36 8.38 -2.36
CA ASP A 187 -13.25 9.47 -1.40
C ASP A 187 -14.09 10.63 -1.90
N VAL A 188 -14.97 11.15 -1.04
CA VAL A 188 -15.87 12.25 -1.38
C VAL A 188 -15.53 13.41 -0.47
N ASN A 189 -14.78 14.36 -1.03
CA ASN A 189 -14.48 15.61 -0.34
C ASN A 189 -15.49 16.69 -0.77
N VAL A 190 -16.28 17.17 0.20
CA VAL A 190 -17.24 18.26 -0.03
C VAL A 190 -16.76 19.50 0.72
N ILE A 191 -16.40 20.54 -0.03
CA ILE A 191 -16.06 21.86 0.53
C ILE A 191 -17.24 22.80 0.26
N LEU A 192 -17.97 23.17 1.33
CA LEU A 192 -19.09 24.09 1.25
C LEU A 192 -18.67 25.47 1.78
N THR A 193 -18.54 26.43 0.87
CA THR A 193 -18.43 27.84 1.23
C THR A 193 -19.81 28.47 1.12
N TYR A 194 -20.33 29.03 2.21
CA TYR A 194 -21.67 29.62 2.24
C TYR A 194 -21.66 31.07 2.76
N ARG A 195 -22.65 31.82 2.30
CA ARG A 195 -23.00 33.16 2.77
C ARG A 195 -24.48 33.15 3.12
N GLU A 196 -24.79 33.37 4.38
CA GLU A 196 -26.18 33.47 4.83
C GLU A 196 -26.67 34.90 4.65
N THR A 197 -27.90 35.07 4.17
CA THR A 197 -28.52 36.38 3.98
C THR A 197 -29.94 36.35 4.53
N GLU A 198 -30.25 37.22 5.48
CA GLU A 198 -31.58 37.38 6.05
C GLU A 198 -32.08 38.79 5.70
N ASN A 199 -33.28 38.87 5.12
CA ASN A 199 -33.89 40.16 4.71
C ASN A 199 -32.96 41.03 3.82
N GLY A 200 -32.18 40.40 2.94
CA GLY A 200 -31.26 41.10 2.04
C GLY A 200 -29.94 41.56 2.67
N LYS A 201 -29.68 41.25 3.94
CA LYS A 201 -28.41 41.54 4.64
C LYS A 201 -27.64 40.25 4.89
N THR A 202 -26.34 40.26 4.62
CA THR A 202 -25.47 39.13 4.96
C THR A 202 -25.42 38.95 6.49
N VAL A 203 -25.78 37.77 6.97
CA VAL A 203 -25.78 37.40 8.39
C VAL A 203 -24.53 36.59 8.75
N CYS A 204 -24.02 35.78 7.83
CA CYS A 204 -22.86 34.92 8.03
C CYS A 204 -22.01 34.82 6.76
N GLN A 205 -20.69 34.68 6.93
CA GLN A 205 -19.78 34.30 5.85
C GLN A 205 -18.67 33.38 6.38
N ASN A 206 -18.53 32.19 5.77
CA ASN A 206 -17.46 31.19 5.93
C ASN A 206 -17.33 30.48 7.30
N GLU A 207 -17.57 31.15 8.43
CA GLU A 207 -17.45 30.54 9.77
C GLU A 207 -18.58 31.04 10.68
N CYS A 208 -19.65 30.24 10.83
CA CYS A 208 -20.62 30.43 11.90
C CYS A 208 -20.68 29.20 12.79
N LEU A 209 -20.50 29.42 14.09
CA LEU A 209 -20.74 28.41 15.12
C LEU A 209 -22.25 28.17 15.19
N ALA A 210 -22.66 26.92 14.97
CA ALA A 210 -24.03 26.50 15.20
C ALA A 210 -24.37 26.73 16.68
N ALA A 211 -25.42 27.53 16.93
CA ALA A 211 -26.08 27.60 18.23
C ALA A 211 -27.08 26.45 18.38
#